data_AF-A0A0B2REB3-F1
#
_entry.id   AF-A0A0B2REB3-F1
#
_cell.length_a   1.000
_cell.length_b   1.000
_cell.length_c   1.000
_cell.angle_alpha   90.00
_cell.angle_beta   90.00
_cell.angle_gamma   90.00
#
_symmetry.space_group_name_H-M   'P 1'
#
loop_
_entity.id
_entity.type
_entity.pdbx_description
1 polymer ?
#
loop_
_entity_poly.entity_id
_entity_poly.type
_entity_poly.pdbx_seq_one_letter_code
_entity_poly.pdbx_strand_id
1 'polypeptide(L)'
;MTPRIPARDFWPFESGVLNGLGKFMCMPQWEQTKKMVDEEHFIAQSNVKGKEKLKKLVDENKEKEMSLFMVQWLKTRKVQPEHNMTKADFNAVSSMIDQNRKDIAERMEILSVSEVVPNQPRMQTPAF
;
A
#
# COMPACT_ATOMS: atom_id res chain seq x y z
N MET A 1 -42.55 -17.67 27.71
CA MET A 1 -42.74 -16.66 26.64
C MET A 1 -41.81 -17.01 25.49
N THR A 2 -42.34 -17.51 24.39
CA THR A 2 -41.57 -17.70 23.16
C THR A 2 -41.33 -16.35 22.49
N PRO A 3 -40.11 -16.00 22.05
CA PRO A 3 -39.87 -14.70 21.43
C PRO A 3 -40.64 -14.62 20.10
N ARG A 4 -41.47 -13.59 19.95
CA ARG A 4 -42.17 -13.29 18.69
C ARG A 4 -41.12 -12.83 17.69
N ILE A 5 -40.75 -13.70 16.75
CA ILE A 5 -39.96 -13.30 15.58
C ILE A 5 -40.88 -12.37 14.76
N PRO A 6 -40.50 -11.10 14.53
CA PRO A 6 -41.33 -10.19 13.73
C PRO A 6 -41.44 -10.76 12.31
N ALA A 7 -42.66 -10.76 11.76
CA ALA A 7 -42.91 -11.21 10.39
C ALA A 7 -42.01 -10.43 9.43
N ARG A 8 -41.28 -11.15 8.59
CA ARG A 8 -40.28 -10.59 7.67
C ARG A 8 -41.02 -10.01 6.45
N ASP A 9 -41.45 -8.76 6.55
CA ASP A 9 -42.36 -8.10 5.59
C ASP A 9 -41.78 -7.70 4.22
N PHE A 10 -40.61 -8.18 3.79
CA PHE A 10 -40.04 -7.77 2.48
C PHE A 10 -39.32 -8.88 1.71
N TRP A 11 -39.96 -10.03 1.51
CA TRP A 11 -39.44 -11.01 0.56
C TRP A 11 -40.20 -10.95 -0.78
N PRO A 12 -39.55 -10.65 -1.93
CA PRO A 12 -40.25 -10.60 -3.20
C PRO A 12 -40.53 -12.03 -3.68
N PHE A 13 -41.81 -12.43 -3.65
CA PHE A 13 -42.41 -13.61 -4.28
C PHE A 13 -41.74 -14.98 -3.99
N GLU A 14 -42.47 -15.89 -3.32
CA GLU A 14 -41.98 -17.21 -2.87
C GLU A 14 -41.22 -18.02 -3.93
N SER A 15 -41.60 -17.92 -5.21
CA SER A 15 -40.95 -18.66 -6.30
C SER A 15 -39.51 -18.23 -6.58
N GLY A 16 -39.18 -16.93 -6.44
CA GLY A 16 -37.82 -16.42 -6.62
C GLY A 16 -36.87 -16.94 -5.54
N VAL A 17 -37.40 -17.09 -4.31
CA VAL A 17 -36.70 -17.63 -3.14
C VAL A 17 -36.41 -19.11 -3.31
N LEU A 18 -37.44 -19.87 -3.68
CA LEU A 18 -37.33 -21.32 -3.88
C LEU A 18 -36.37 -21.63 -5.03
N ASN A 19 -36.40 -20.86 -6.12
CA ASN A 19 -35.45 -20.99 -7.21
C ASN A 19 -34.03 -20.62 -6.79
N GLY A 20 -33.85 -19.54 -6.03
CA GLY A 20 -32.56 -19.15 -5.47
C GLY A 20 -31.98 -20.22 -4.53
N LEU A 21 -32.82 -20.77 -3.65
CA LEU A 21 -32.46 -21.83 -2.71
C LEU A 21 -32.13 -23.14 -3.45
N GLY A 22 -32.95 -23.51 -4.44
CA GLY A 22 -32.69 -24.68 -5.28
C GLY A 22 -31.36 -24.59 -6.00
N LYS A 23 -31.08 -23.43 -6.64
CA LYS A 23 -29.78 -23.17 -7.28
C LYS A 23 -28.63 -23.23 -6.29
N PHE A 24 -28.79 -22.65 -5.09
CA PHE A 24 -27.76 -22.67 -4.05
C PHE A 24 -27.47 -24.09 -3.55
N MET A 25 -28.50 -24.90 -3.29
CA MET A 25 -28.36 -26.29 -2.84
C MET A 25 -27.75 -27.20 -3.91
N CYS A 26 -27.94 -26.88 -5.20
CA CYS A 26 -27.32 -27.60 -6.30
C CYS A 26 -25.84 -27.24 -6.54
N MET A 27 -25.32 -26.17 -5.91
CA MET A 27 -23.90 -25.81 -6.03
C MET A 27 -23.01 -26.76 -5.18
N PRO A 28 -21.76 -27.02 -5.58
CA PRO A 28 -20.81 -27.75 -4.75
C PRO A 28 -20.55 -27.06 -3.39
N GLN A 29 -20.24 -27.84 -2.35
CA GLN A 29 -20.05 -27.33 -0.98
C GLN A 29 -19.04 -26.18 -0.90
N TRP A 30 -17.94 -26.26 -1.67
CA TRP A 30 -16.93 -25.20 -1.69
C TRP A 30 -17.44 -23.89 -2.31
N GLU A 31 -18.39 -23.92 -3.24
CA GLU A 31 -19.04 -22.72 -3.80
C GLU A 31 -20.06 -22.14 -2.83
N GLN A 32 -20.81 -22.99 -2.13
CA GLN A 32 -21.76 -22.57 -1.10
C GLN A 32 -21.08 -21.81 0.04
N THR A 33 -19.87 -22.25 0.45
CA THR A 33 -19.13 -21.65 1.56
C THR A 33 -18.10 -20.60 1.15
N LYS A 34 -17.78 -20.46 -0.15
CA LYS A 34 -16.73 -19.55 -0.67
C LYS A 34 -16.88 -18.10 -0.19
N LYS A 35 -18.11 -17.64 0.03
CA LYS A 35 -18.43 -16.29 0.51
C LYS A 35 -19.12 -16.27 1.87
N MET A 36 -19.25 -17.43 2.53
CA MET A 36 -19.64 -17.47 3.92
C MET A 36 -18.42 -17.07 4.76
N VAL A 37 -18.24 -15.76 4.92
CA VAL A 37 -17.29 -15.23 5.89
C VAL A 37 -18.06 -15.00 7.17
N ASP A 38 -17.57 -15.54 8.27
CA ASP A 38 -18.05 -15.21 9.60
C ASP A 38 -18.00 -13.68 9.77
N GLU A 39 -19.14 -13.06 10.10
CA GLU A 39 -19.27 -11.60 10.18
C GLU A 39 -18.21 -11.02 11.13
N GLU A 40 -17.89 -11.74 12.20
CA GLU A 40 -16.82 -11.39 13.14
C GLU A 40 -15.44 -11.36 12.45
N HIS A 41 -15.13 -12.36 11.63
CA HIS A 41 -13.88 -12.43 10.90
C HIS A 41 -13.76 -11.32 9.85
N PHE A 42 -14.84 -11.02 9.13
CA PHE A 42 -14.86 -9.92 8.16
C PHE A 42 -14.58 -8.57 8.83
N ILE A 43 -15.24 -8.30 9.97
CA ILE A 43 -15.04 -7.07 10.74
C ILE A 43 -13.62 -6.99 11.28
N ALA A 44 -13.10 -8.08 11.84
CA ALA A 44 -11.72 -8.16 12.32
C ALA A 44 -10.71 -7.85 11.19
N GLN A 45 -10.89 -8.48 10.03
CA GLN A 45 -10.02 -8.26 8.87
C GLN A 45 -10.11 -6.80 8.36
N SER A 46 -11.31 -6.23 8.33
CA SER A 46 -11.53 -4.83 7.96
C SER A 46 -10.84 -3.87 8.93
N ASN A 47 -10.91 -4.15 10.24
CA ASN A 47 -10.24 -3.36 11.27
C ASN A 47 -8.70 -3.37 11.08
N VAL A 48 -8.12 -4.55 10.84
CA VAL A 48 -6.68 -4.71 10.57
C VAL A 48 -6.26 -3.89 9.34
N LYS A 49 -6.98 -4.04 8.22
CA LYS A 49 -6.72 -3.27 6.99
C LYS A 49 -6.84 -1.75 7.23
N GLY A 50 -7.81 -1.33 8.04
CA GLY A 50 -7.96 0.06 8.45
C GLY A 50 -6.76 0.58 9.23
N LYS A 51 -6.24 -0.19 10.19
CA LYS A 51 -5.05 0.15 10.97
C LYS A 51 -3.79 0.24 10.11
N GLU A 52 -3.61 -0.68 9.16
CA GLU A 52 -2.49 -0.66 8.21
C GLU A 52 -2.53 0.60 7.33
N LYS A 53 -3.70 0.96 6.80
CA LYS A 53 -3.88 2.20 6.02
C LYS A 53 -3.57 3.43 6.86
N LEU A 54 -4.04 3.48 8.10
CA LEU A 54 -3.75 4.59 9.00
C LEU A 54 -2.25 4.72 9.26
N LYS A 55 -1.57 3.60 9.56
CA LYS A 55 -0.12 3.59 9.77
C LYS A 55 0.62 4.13 8.55
N LYS A 56 0.27 3.66 7.36
CA LYS A 56 0.86 4.14 6.10
C LYS A 56 0.68 5.65 5.92
N LEU A 57 -0.51 6.19 6.18
CA LEU A 57 -0.77 7.62 6.09
C LEU A 57 0.03 8.43 7.12
N VAL A 58 0.21 7.91 8.34
CA VAL A 58 1.05 8.54 9.37
C VAL A 58 2.50 8.60 8.90
N ASP A 59 3.03 7.50 8.37
CA ASP A 59 4.40 7.41 7.88
C ASP A 59 4.62 8.36 6.68
N GLU A 60 3.70 8.38 5.70
CA GLU A 60 3.74 9.28 4.53
C GLU A 60 3.64 10.76 4.94
N ASN A 61 2.78 11.10 5.90
CA ASN A 61 2.68 12.46 6.41
C ASN A 61 3.98 12.85 7.11
N LYS A 62 4.58 11.92 7.86
CA LYS A 62 5.83 12.19 8.54
C LYS A 62 6.97 12.47 7.57
N GLU A 63 7.08 11.69 6.51
CA GLU A 63 8.06 11.89 5.44
C GLU A 63 7.91 13.27 4.79
N LYS A 64 6.67 13.71 4.53
CA LYS A 64 6.38 15.04 3.97
C LYS A 64 6.78 16.17 4.93
N GLU A 65 6.43 16.05 6.21
CA GLU A 65 6.84 17.02 7.24
C GLU A 65 8.37 17.15 7.31
N MET A 66 9.08 16.02 7.36
CA MET A 66 10.55 16.02 7.42
C MET A 66 11.18 16.57 6.13
N SER A 67 10.58 16.30 4.98
CA SER A 67 11.00 16.87 3.69
C SER A 67 10.86 18.39 3.66
N LEU A 68 9.70 18.92 4.10
CA LEU A 68 9.47 20.36 4.19
C LEU A 68 10.44 21.04 5.16
N PHE A 69 10.66 20.40 6.32
CA PHE A 69 11.64 20.86 7.29
C PHE A 69 13.05 20.94 6.68
N MET A 70 13.49 19.88 6.01
CA MET A 70 14.81 19.83 5.36
C MET A 70 14.98 20.94 4.32
N VAL A 71 13.96 21.16 3.47
CA VAL A 71 13.97 22.24 2.48
C VAL A 71 14.08 23.61 3.15
N GLN A 72 13.33 23.83 4.23
CA GLN A 72 13.37 25.09 4.96
C GLN A 72 14.73 25.29 5.64
N TRP A 73 15.26 24.26 6.29
CA TRP A 73 16.57 24.29 6.93
C TRP A 73 17.69 24.58 5.92
N LEU A 74 17.66 23.97 4.73
CA LEU A 74 18.62 24.24 3.67
C LEU A 74 18.56 25.70 3.18
N LYS A 75 17.37 26.29 3.14
CA LYS A 75 17.17 27.70 2.74
C LYS A 75 17.66 28.68 3.80
N THR A 76 17.32 28.46 5.06
CA THR A 76 17.60 29.42 6.15
C THR A 76 18.92 29.16 6.86
N ARG A 77 19.48 27.95 6.72
CA ARG A 77 20.59 27.38 7.51
C ARG A 77 20.36 27.45 9.02
N LYS A 78 19.09 27.52 9.43
CA LYS A 78 18.67 27.63 10.84
C LYS A 78 17.53 26.67 11.10
N VAL A 79 17.56 26.05 12.28
CA VAL A 79 16.40 25.31 12.80
C VAL A 79 15.48 26.36 13.42
N GLN A 80 14.26 26.44 12.92
CA GLN A 80 13.26 27.39 13.40
C GLN A 80 12.71 26.90 14.74
N PRO A 81 12.67 27.73 15.81
CA PRO A 81 12.24 27.32 17.15
C PRO A 81 10.83 26.72 17.20
N GLU A 82 9.95 27.10 16.27
CA GLU A 82 8.60 26.57 16.10
C GLU A 82 8.56 25.10 15.66
N HIS A 83 9.66 24.59 15.10
CA HIS A 83 9.82 23.18 14.79
C HIS A 83 10.20 22.45 16.08
N ASN A 84 9.21 22.18 16.92
CA ASN A 84 9.34 21.36 18.12
C ASN A 84 9.71 19.92 17.74
N MET A 85 11.00 19.70 17.42
CA MET A 85 11.50 18.41 17.00
C MET A 85 11.72 17.48 18.19
N THR A 86 11.12 16.31 18.10
CA THR A 86 11.39 15.21 19.00
C THR A 86 12.63 14.44 18.54
N LYS A 87 13.21 13.63 19.43
CA LYS A 87 14.29 12.69 19.08
C LYS A 87 13.89 11.76 17.92
N ALA A 88 12.62 11.36 17.85
CA ALA A 88 12.12 10.51 16.77
C ALA A 88 12.19 11.22 15.41
N ASP A 89 11.97 12.53 15.38
CA ASP A 89 12.03 13.35 14.16
C ASP A 89 13.46 13.42 13.63
N PHE A 90 14.44 13.64 14.50
CA PHE A 90 15.86 13.61 14.13
C PHE A 90 16.29 12.24 13.58
N ASN A 91 15.79 11.15 14.16
CA ASN A 91 16.05 9.81 13.65
C ASN A 91 15.44 9.60 12.26
N ALA A 92 14.21 10.10 12.02
CA ALA A 92 13.57 10.03 10.72
C ALA A 92 14.37 10.79 9.66
N VAL A 93 14.81 12.02 9.97
CA VAL A 93 15.66 12.83 9.09
C VAL A 93 16.98 12.11 8.78
N SER A 94 17.65 11.53 9.79
CA SER A 94 18.88 10.76 9.58
C SER A 94 18.66 9.59 8.62
N SER A 95 17.57 8.82 8.81
CA SER A 95 17.22 7.70 7.95
C SER A 95 16.96 8.13 6.52
N MET A 96 16.29 9.27 6.31
CA MET A 96 16.03 9.82 4.97
C MET A 96 17.33 10.23 4.26
N ILE A 97 18.27 10.84 4.99
CA ILE A 97 19.59 11.20 4.43
C ILE A 97 20.36 9.95 4.00
N ASP A 98 20.37 8.92 4.84
CA ASP A 98 21.05 7.66 4.53
C ASP A 98 20.42 6.94 3.34
N GLN A 99 19.09 6.92 3.25
CA GLN A 99 18.40 6.34 2.08
C GLN A 99 18.72 7.12 0.81
N ASN A 100 18.64 8.45 0.84
CA ASN A 100 18.96 9.28 -0.33
C ASN A 100 20.43 9.10 -0.78
N ARG A 101 21.36 8.90 0.15
CA ARG A 101 22.75 8.56 -0.17
C ARG A 101 22.88 7.22 -0.90
N LYS A 102 22.16 6.19 -0.44
CA LYS A 102 22.12 4.88 -1.10
C LYS A 102 21.55 4.98 -2.49
N ASP A 103 20.41 5.65 -2.65
CA ASP A 103 19.75 5.82 -3.96
C ASP A 103 20.66 6.57 -4.95
N ILE A 104 21.41 7.58 -4.49
CA ILE A 104 22.41 8.27 -5.32
C ILE A 104 23.54 7.31 -5.71
N ALA A 105 24.07 6.51 -4.78
CA ALA A 105 25.13 5.55 -5.06
C ALA A 105 24.69 4.50 -6.09
N GLU A 106 23.49 3.94 -5.94
CA GLU A 106 22.90 2.99 -6.90
C GLU A 106 22.72 3.60 -8.29
N ARG A 107 22.23 4.85 -8.36
CA ARG A 107 22.11 5.57 -9.65
C ARG A 107 23.46 5.80 -10.31
N MET A 108 24.48 6.16 -9.53
CA MET A 108 25.84 6.34 -10.04
C MET A 108 26.44 5.03 -10.60
N GLU A 109 26.16 3.90 -9.96
CA GLU A 109 26.57 2.57 -10.45
C GLU A 109 25.86 2.18 -11.75
N ILE A 110 24.55 2.39 -11.84
CA ILE A 110 23.78 2.12 -13.08
C ILE A 110 24.33 2.96 -14.25
N LEU A 111 24.63 4.24 -14.00
CA LEU A 111 25.19 5.12 -15.01
C LEU A 111 26.60 4.69 -15.46
N SER A 112 27.46 4.26 -14.53
CA SER A 112 28.81 3.80 -14.88
C SER A 112 28.81 2.49 -15.66
N VAL A 113 27.86 1.58 -15.42
CA VAL A 113 27.69 0.34 -16.21
C VAL A 113 27.21 0.65 -17.63
N SER A 114 26.38 1.69 -17.82
CA SER A 114 25.86 2.07 -19.14
C SER A 114 26.92 2.66 -20.09
N GLU A 115 28.01 3.22 -19.56
CA GLU A 115 29.15 3.73 -20.35
C GLU A 115 30.10 2.62 -20.83
N VAL A 116 30.03 1.40 -20.25
CA VAL A 116 30.97 0.30 -20.50
C VAL A 116 30.49 -0.69 -21.58
N VAL A 117 29.40 -0.39 -22.31
CA VAL A 117 29.03 -1.21 -23.49
C VAL A 117 30.15 -1.09 -24.54
N PRO A 118 30.84 -2.18 -24.93
CA PRO A 118 32.00 -2.07 -25.81
C PRO A 118 31.58 -1.61 -27.21
N ASN A 119 32.23 -0.56 -27.71
CA ASN A 119 32.22 -0.16 -29.11
C ASN A 119 32.39 -1.39 -30.00
N GLN A 120 31.39 -1.68 -30.86
CA GLN A 120 31.48 -2.78 -31.81
C GLN A 120 32.65 -2.56 -32.80
N PRO A 121 33.38 -3.61 -33.22
CA PRO A 121 34.45 -3.45 -34.19
C PRO A 121 33.84 -3.07 -35.54
N ARG A 122 34.26 -1.93 -36.11
CA ARG A 122 33.92 -1.57 -37.50
C ARG A 122 34.45 -2.66 -38.43
N MET A 123 33.54 -3.34 -39.13
CA MET A 123 33.89 -4.23 -40.23
C MET A 123 34.55 -3.39 -41.33
N GLN A 124 35.82 -3.66 -41.61
CA GLN A 124 36.48 -3.15 -42.81
C GLN A 124 35.96 -3.97 -44.00
N THR A 125 35.36 -3.31 -44.98
CA THR A 125 35.00 -3.93 -46.26
C THR A 125 36.26 -4.19 -47.08
N PRO A 126 36.44 -5.40 -47.66
CA PRO A 126 37.51 -5.64 -48.60
C PRO A 126 37.18 -4.98 -49.93
N ALA A 127 38.16 -4.26 -50.48
CA ALA A 127 38.11 -3.76 -51.84
C ALA A 127 38.47 -4.89 -52.81
N PHE A 128 37.52 -5.25 -53.67
CA PHE A 128 37.74 -5.79 -55.01
C PHE A 128 36.62 -5.32 -55.93
#